data_AF-A0A975PPH6-F1
#
_entry.id   AF-A0A975PPH6-F1
#
_cell.length_a   1.000
_cell.length_b   1.000
_cell.length_c   1.000
_cell.angle_alpha   90.00
_cell.angle_beta   90.00
_cell.angle_gamma   90.00
#
_symmetry.space_group_name_H-M   'P 1'
#
loop_
_entity.id
_entity.type
_entity.pdbx_description
1 polymer ?
#
loop_
_entity_poly.entity_id
_entity_poly.type
_entity_poly.pdbx_seq_one_letter_code
_entity_poly.pdbx_strand_id
1 'polypeptide(L)'
;MTSTLTAALDWLVALVTGPLVTVLLTIAVAVVGFQLLTGRIAVRRGALVILGGFILIGSGQIATALITAVPQGSVPVAAPPVPAVAIARELESTAPPPSRRGNPFDPYAGNETVD
;
A
#
# COMPACT_ATOMS: atom_id res chain seq x y z
N MET A 1 8.62 24.85 29.48
CA MET A 1 9.02 26.22 29.04
C MET A 1 9.96 26.01 27.86
N THR A 2 9.50 26.24 26.64
CA THR A 2 10.36 26.11 25.46
C THR A 2 11.40 27.23 25.50
N SER A 3 12.65 26.85 25.38
CA SER A 3 13.79 27.77 25.34
C SER A 3 13.58 28.79 24.21
N THR A 4 14.01 30.04 24.38
CA THR A 4 13.94 31.07 23.32
C THR A 4 14.64 30.63 22.03
N LEU A 5 15.66 29.79 22.14
CA LEU A 5 16.33 29.16 21.01
C LEU A 5 15.41 28.23 20.19
N THR A 6 14.60 27.40 20.85
CA THR A 6 13.63 26.54 20.14
C THR A 6 12.60 27.37 19.38
N ALA A 7 12.15 28.51 19.92
CA ALA A 7 11.25 29.41 19.21
C ALA A 7 11.89 30.05 17.97
N ALA A 8 13.18 30.43 18.06
CA ALA A 8 13.92 30.94 16.91
C ALA A 8 14.14 29.87 15.82
N LEU A 9 14.39 28.63 16.22
CA LEU A 9 14.52 27.50 15.31
C LEU A 9 13.20 27.17 14.60
N ASP A 10 12.08 27.15 15.33
CA ASP A 10 10.76 26.92 14.74
C ASP A 10 10.40 28.00 13.71
N TRP A 11 10.75 29.27 13.98
CA TRP A 11 10.57 30.35 13.01
C TRP A 11 11.39 30.12 11.73
N LEU A 12 12.66 29.71 11.87
CA LEU A 12 13.51 29.41 10.73
C LEU A 12 12.97 28.23 9.91
N VAL A 13 12.53 27.16 10.59
CA VAL A 13 11.93 25.98 9.96
C VAL A 13 10.63 26.35 9.25
N ALA A 14 9.80 27.20 9.83
CA ALA A 14 8.58 27.71 9.19
C ALA A 14 8.91 28.47 7.90
N LEU A 15 9.99 29.26 7.89
CA LEU A 15 10.45 29.98 6.71
C LEU A 15 10.94 29.04 5.60
N VAL A 16 11.72 28.02 5.96
CA VAL A 16 12.27 27.03 5.02
C VAL A 16 11.18 26.13 4.45
N THR A 17 10.21 25.73 5.26
CA THR A 17 9.16 24.76 4.88
C THR A 17 8.05 25.41 4.05
N GLY A 18 7.82 26.72 4.20
CA GLY A 18 6.76 27.45 3.49
C GLY A 18 7.28 28.44 2.44
N PRO A 19 7.57 29.68 2.82
CA PRO A 19 7.82 30.78 1.89
C PRO A 19 9.11 30.67 1.08
N LEU A 20 10.17 30.03 1.58
CA LEU A 20 11.40 29.86 0.80
C LEU A 20 11.19 28.99 -0.44
N VAL A 21 10.38 27.93 -0.32
CA VAL A 21 10.05 27.03 -1.43
C VAL A 21 9.37 27.79 -2.56
N THR A 22 8.39 28.63 -2.24
CA THR A 22 7.62 29.37 -3.26
C THR A 22 8.46 30.46 -3.94
N VAL A 23 9.37 31.11 -3.20
CA VAL A 23 10.31 32.10 -3.77
C VAL A 23 11.30 31.42 -4.72
N LEU A 24 11.93 30.32 -4.30
CA LEU A 24 12.85 29.55 -5.15
C LEU A 24 12.17 29.05 -6.42
N LEU A 25 10.93 28.56 -6.29
CA LEU A 25 10.10 28.14 -7.42
C LEU A 25 9.85 29.29 -8.40
N THR A 26 9.47 30.46 -7.88
CA THR A 26 9.20 31.66 -8.69
C THR A 26 10.47 32.12 -9.43
N ILE A 27 11.63 32.13 -8.77
CA ILE A 27 12.91 32.47 -9.40
C ILE A 27 13.23 31.49 -10.52
N ALA A 28 13.06 30.18 -10.28
CA ALA A 28 13.28 29.16 -11.30
C ALA A 28 12.38 29.37 -12.53
N VAL A 29 11.08 29.67 -12.32
CA VAL A 29 10.13 29.98 -13.39
C VAL A 29 10.54 31.25 -14.14
N ALA A 30 10.97 32.30 -13.45
CA ALA A 30 11.43 33.54 -14.06
C ALA A 30 12.67 33.33 -14.95
N VAL A 31 13.67 32.58 -14.46
CA VAL A 31 14.86 32.21 -15.22
C VAL A 31 14.47 31.41 -16.46
N VAL A 32 13.53 30.47 -16.34
CA VAL A 32 13.02 29.72 -17.50
C VAL A 32 12.30 30.62 -18.50
N GLY A 33 11.44 31.53 -18.06
CA GLY A 33 10.76 32.48 -18.95
C GLY A 33 11.76 33.33 -19.72
N PHE A 34 12.81 33.81 -19.05
CA PHE A 34 13.93 34.52 -19.68
C PHE A 34 14.68 33.65 -20.70
N GLN A 35 14.89 32.38 -20.36
CA GLN A 35 15.52 31.39 -21.23
C GLN A 35 14.64 31.01 -22.46
N LEU A 36 13.31 31.10 -22.34
CA LEU A 36 12.39 30.93 -23.48
C LEU A 36 12.37 32.17 -24.39
N LEU A 37 12.44 33.37 -23.80
CA LEU A 37 12.52 34.65 -24.52
C LEU A 37 13.81 34.79 -25.35
N THR A 38 14.91 34.19 -24.90
CA THR A 38 16.18 34.16 -25.66
C THR A 38 16.12 33.29 -26.92
N GLY A 39 14.98 32.65 -27.22
CA GLY A 39 14.65 32.09 -28.54
C GLY A 39 15.46 30.85 -28.95
N ARG A 40 16.38 30.37 -28.09
CA ARG A 40 17.31 29.28 -28.39
C ARG A 40 17.15 28.04 -27.50
N ILE A 41 16.15 28.00 -26.62
CA ILE A 41 15.94 26.87 -25.71
C ILE A 41 14.72 26.05 -26.09
N ALA A 42 14.94 24.74 -26.23
CA ALA A 42 13.89 23.77 -26.43
C ALA A 42 12.87 23.89 -25.29
N VAL A 43 11.59 24.10 -25.65
CA VAL A 43 10.41 24.16 -24.78
C VAL A 43 10.40 23.04 -23.71
N ARG A 44 11.05 21.91 -24.01
CA ARG A 44 11.34 20.78 -23.12
C ARG A 44 11.98 21.20 -21.79
N ARG A 45 12.92 22.16 -21.77
CA ARG A 45 13.55 22.63 -20.52
C ARG A 45 12.57 23.41 -19.65
N GLY A 46 11.70 24.21 -20.27
CA GLY A 46 10.64 24.90 -19.54
C GLY A 46 9.61 23.93 -18.96
N ALA A 47 9.21 22.93 -19.75
CA ALA A 47 8.30 21.87 -19.30
C ALA A 47 8.85 21.09 -18.09
N LEU A 48 10.15 20.76 -18.09
CA LEU A 48 10.80 20.08 -16.97
C LEU A 48 10.81 20.92 -15.68
N VAL A 49 10.92 22.24 -15.77
CA VAL A 49 10.88 23.11 -14.58
C VAL A 49 9.47 23.24 -14.02
N ILE A 50 8.45 23.36 -14.87
CA ILE A 50 7.05 23.33 -14.43
C ILE A 50 6.75 21.99 -13.73
N LEU A 51 7.22 20.88 -14.32
CA LEU A 51 7.06 19.56 -13.72
C LEU A 51 7.81 19.41 -12.40
N GLY A 52 9.05 19.90 -12.31
CA GLY A 52 9.81 19.92 -11.07
C GLY A 52 9.13 20.75 -9.98
N GLY A 53 8.53 21.88 -10.35
CA GLY A 53 7.76 22.71 -9.43
C GLY A 53 6.48 22.03 -8.92
N PHE A 54 5.76 21.34 -9.81
CA PHE A 54 4.63 20.50 -9.44
C PHE A 54 5.02 19.40 -8.46
N ILE A 55 6.16 18.75 -8.65
CA ILE A 55 6.64 17.70 -7.75
C ILE A 55 7.05 18.27 -6.39
N LEU A 56 7.71 19.42 -6.34
CA LEU A 56 8.18 20.06 -5.08
C LEU A 56 7.03 20.43 -4.14
N ILE A 57 5.92 20.93 -4.68
CA ILE A 57 4.79 21.44 -3.89
C ILE A 57 3.63 20.45 -3.83
N GLY A 58 3.30 19.81 -4.96
CA GLY A 58 2.06 19.05 -5.14
C GLY A 58 2.16 17.57 -4.81
N SER A 59 3.34 16.94 -4.90
CA SER A 59 3.47 15.48 -4.77
C SER A 59 3.02 14.97 -3.40
N GLY A 60 3.41 15.65 -2.32
CA GLY A 60 3.05 15.27 -0.95
C GLY A 60 1.54 15.33 -0.73
N GLN A 61 0.88 16.41 -1.16
CA GLN A 61 -0.58 16.55 -1.04
C GLN A 61 -1.34 15.49 -1.84
N ILE A 62 -0.86 15.15 -3.03
CA ILE A 62 -1.45 14.08 -3.85
C ILE A 62 -1.28 12.72 -3.16
N ALA A 63 -0.10 12.43 -2.61
CA ALA A 63 0.15 11.19 -1.89
C ALA A 63 -0.74 11.09 -0.64
N THR A 64 -0.86 12.16 0.15
CA THR A 64 -1.74 12.19 1.33
C THR A 64 -3.19 11.98 0.93
N ALA A 65 -3.67 12.67 -0.11
CA ALA A 65 -5.03 12.53 -0.61
C ALA A 65 -5.34 11.11 -1.09
N LEU A 66 -4.39 10.45 -1.77
CA LEU A 66 -4.54 9.05 -2.16
C LEU A 66 -4.61 8.12 -0.95
N ILE A 67 -3.73 8.29 0.02
CA ILE A 67 -3.69 7.47 1.24
C ILE A 67 -4.97 7.62 2.06
N THR A 68 -5.53 8.83 2.16
CA THR A 68 -6.80 9.07 2.86
C THR A 68 -8.01 8.64 2.04
N ALA A 69 -7.96 8.68 0.71
CA ALA A 69 -9.05 8.24 -0.16
C ALA A 69 -9.21 6.72 -0.21
N VAL A 70 -8.15 5.95 0.08
CA VAL A 70 -8.24 4.48 0.12
C VAL A 70 -9.00 4.05 1.38
N PRO A 71 -10.16 3.37 1.23
CA PRO A 71 -10.88 2.82 2.37
C PRO A 71 -10.01 1.79 3.09
N GLN A 72 -9.64 2.07 4.34
CA GLN A 72 -8.79 1.19 5.17
C GLN A 72 -9.53 -0.01 5.77
N GLY A 73 -10.78 -0.23 5.36
CA GLY A 73 -11.62 -1.31 5.87
C GLY A 73 -11.23 -2.66 5.26
N SER A 74 -11.27 -3.72 6.06
CA SER A 74 -11.30 -5.09 5.55
C SER A 74 -12.51 -5.23 4.63
N VAL A 75 -12.30 -5.42 3.33
CA VAL A 75 -13.37 -5.79 2.41
C VAL A 75 -13.95 -7.11 2.95
N PRO A 76 -15.22 -7.15 3.39
CA PRO A 76 -15.81 -8.40 3.83
C PRO A 76 -15.83 -9.32 2.62
N VAL A 77 -14.92 -10.29 2.58
CA VAL A 77 -15.02 -11.40 1.64
C VAL A 77 -16.21 -12.20 2.13
N ALA A 78 -17.38 -11.92 1.56
CA ALA A 78 -18.57 -12.71 1.79
C ALA A 78 -18.24 -14.14 1.38
N ALA A 79 -18.19 -15.06 2.36
CA ALA A 79 -18.01 -16.47 2.07
C ALA A 79 -19.10 -16.89 1.07
N PRO A 80 -18.76 -17.55 -0.05
CA PRO A 80 -19.78 -18.03 -0.96
C PRO A 80 -20.77 -18.91 -0.18
N PRO A 81 -22.08 -18.79 -0.41
CA PRO A 81 -23.05 -19.61 0.29
C PRO A 81 -22.78 -21.08 -0.06
N VAL A 82 -22.22 -21.84 0.88
CA VAL A 82 -21.99 -23.26 0.70
C VAL A 82 -23.35 -23.94 0.87
N PRO A 83 -23.96 -24.50 -0.18
CA PRO A 83 -25.25 -25.17 -0.02
C PRO A 83 -25.07 -26.40 0.85
N ALA A 84 -25.80 -26.47 1.97
CA ALA A 84 -25.72 -27.55 2.98
C ALA A 84 -25.90 -28.97 2.38
N VAL A 85 -26.51 -29.06 1.19
CA VAL A 85 -26.68 -30.29 0.41
C VAL A 85 -25.35 -30.97 0.04
N ALA A 86 -24.26 -30.20 -0.13
CA ALA A 86 -22.95 -30.76 -0.49
C ALA A 86 -22.30 -31.56 0.66
N ILE A 87 -22.50 -31.13 1.91
CA ILE A 87 -21.85 -31.71 3.10
C ILE A 87 -22.45 -33.08 3.45
N ALA A 88 -23.76 -33.23 3.26
CA ALA A 88 -24.46 -34.49 3.54
C ALA A 88 -24.03 -35.63 2.59
N ARG A 89 -23.73 -35.32 1.31
CA ARG A 89 -23.27 -36.32 0.34
C ARG A 89 -21.88 -36.88 0.65
N GLU A 90 -20.99 -36.05 1.21
CA GLU A 90 -19.63 -36.44 1.60
C GLU A 90 -19.63 -37.45 2.76
N LEU A 91 -20.53 -37.24 3.73
CA LEU A 91 -20.67 -38.09 4.92
C LEU A 91 -21.31 -39.45 4.60
N GLU A 92 -22.30 -39.49 3.70
CA GLU A 92 -22.93 -40.75 3.25
C GLU A 92 -21.95 -41.63 2.46
N SER A 93 -21.06 -41.02 1.66
CA SER A 93 -20.07 -41.76 0.85
C SER A 93 -18.92 -42.36 1.67
N THR A 94 -18.80 -42.03 2.97
CA THR A 94 -17.72 -42.50 3.86
C THR A 94 -18.18 -43.61 4.81
N ALA A 95 -19.44 -44.07 4.72
CA ALA A 95 -19.89 -45.22 5.50
C ALA A 95 -19.21 -46.52 4.98
N PRO A 96 -18.36 -47.19 5.78
CA PRO A 96 -17.69 -48.42 5.34
C PRO A 96 -18.71 -49.57 5.23
N PRO A 97 -18.62 -50.46 4.23
CA PRO A 97 -19.40 -51.70 4.24
C PRO A 97 -19.03 -52.52 5.49
N PRO A 98 -19.97 -53.31 6.07
CA PRO A 98 -19.73 -54.03 7.32
C PRO A 98 -18.52 -54.97 7.19
N SER A 99 -17.45 -54.65 7.89
CA SER A 99 -16.16 -55.34 7.83
C SER A 99 -16.25 -56.75 8.44
N ARG A 100 -16.20 -57.77 7.59
CA ARG A 100 -16.10 -59.18 7.98
C ARG A 100 -14.61 -59.53 8.20
N ARG A 101 -14.24 -59.72 9.48
CA ARG A 101 -12.91 -60.08 10.03
C ARG A 101 -11.88 -58.94 10.03
N GLY A 102 -11.24 -58.73 11.18
CA GLY A 102 -10.19 -57.74 11.37
C GLY A 102 -9.08 -57.88 10.33
N ASN A 103 -8.59 -56.74 9.85
CA ASN A 103 -7.61 -56.64 8.76
C ASN A 103 -6.27 -57.27 9.20
N PRO A 104 -5.91 -58.48 8.71
CA PRO A 104 -4.74 -59.22 9.19
C PRO A 104 -3.40 -58.63 8.71
N PHE A 105 -3.43 -57.51 8.00
CA PHE A 105 -2.27 -56.87 7.39
C PHE A 105 -2.03 -55.44 7.90
N ASP A 106 -2.53 -55.09 9.08
CA ASP A 106 -2.14 -53.81 9.72
C ASP A 106 -0.73 -53.93 10.32
N PRO A 107 0.29 -53.26 9.76
CA PRO A 107 1.67 -53.35 10.23
C PRO A 107 1.93 -52.56 11.53
N TYR A 108 0.97 -51.74 11.97
CA TYR A 108 1.03 -50.95 13.21
C TYR A 108 0.20 -51.56 14.34
N ALA A 109 -0.51 -52.66 14.09
CA ALA A 109 -1.07 -53.50 15.15
C ALA A 109 0.09 -54.26 15.82
N GLY A 110 0.72 -53.62 16.81
CA GLY A 110 1.78 -54.24 17.61
C GLY A 110 1.29 -55.55 18.21
N ASN A 111 1.95 -56.65 17.83
CA ASN A 111 2.00 -57.96 18.49
C ASN A 111 0.89 -58.29 19.52
N GLU A 112 -0.36 -58.41 19.09
CA GLU A 112 -1.28 -59.28 19.81
C GLU A 112 -0.87 -60.73 19.51
N THR A 113 -0.17 -61.32 20.47
CA THR A 113 0.26 -62.72 20.44
C THR A 113 -0.97 -63.60 20.26
N VAL A 114 -0.92 -64.44 19.22
CA VAL A 114 -1.86 -65.53 19.00
C VAL A 114 -1.59 -66.57 20.10
N ASP A 115 -2.45 -66.61 21.10
CA ASP A 115 -2.61 -67.76 22.00
C ASP A 115 -3.77 -68.65 21.50
#